data_AF-A0A7S0ETJ5-F1
#
_entry.id   AF-A0A7S0ETJ5-F1
#
_cell.length_a   1.000
_cell.length_b   1.000
_cell.length_c   1.000
_cell.angle_alpha   90.00
_cell.angle_beta   90.00
_cell.angle_gamma   90.00
#
_symmetry.space_group_name_H-M   'P 1'
#
loop_
_entity.id
_entity.type
_entity.pdbx_description
1 polymer ?
#
loop_
_entity_poly.entity_id
_entity_poly.type
_entity_poly.pdbx_seq_one_letter_code
_entity_poly.pdbx_strand_id
1 'polypeptide(L)'
;AGSPADRLSRMLQGAAGPARVKPQVLPRSKLENDFAVLLMRTTYSVADELDYYPMDKFQQDQFLFRQDEWELYREALPGVQQGFLTEPAYFDFISFVQYATIATTMKEPKMIFDELIDANGTSIVVTRPPELANDALLPMRHSERVGEAVLAWMDDRYNKIRPKVPSVLTAAAVRDGVQAILNIYEINGYMLLSKLEPTSHGVKITLVAPATLWSQSMLRNRRDLPNDFEAKTVVAYLKQCGLPATVSTNIAGNNVEHTFEWPANLL
;
A
#
# COMPACT_ATOMS: atom_id res chain seq x y z
N ALA A 1 -18.40 13.15 -15.41
CA ALA A 1 -17.73 11.88 -15.08
C ALA A 1 -17.74 11.02 -16.34
N GLY A 2 -16.60 10.52 -16.80
CA GLY A 2 -16.52 9.66 -17.99
C GLY A 2 -17.29 8.35 -17.81
N SER A 3 -17.62 7.68 -18.92
CA SER A 3 -18.25 6.35 -18.88
C SER A 3 -17.34 5.31 -18.21
N PRO A 4 -17.86 4.16 -17.73
CA PRO A 4 -17.02 3.08 -17.21
C PRO A 4 -15.92 2.65 -18.20
N ALA A 5 -16.22 2.64 -19.49
CA ALA A 5 -15.25 2.33 -20.54
C ALA A 5 -14.11 3.37 -20.62
N ASP A 6 -14.41 4.66 -20.46
CA ASP A 6 -13.39 5.72 -20.45
C ASP A 6 -12.45 5.58 -19.24
N ARG A 7 -13.01 5.24 -18.08
CA ARG A 7 -12.23 5.06 -16.85
C ARG A 7 -11.32 3.84 -16.95
N LEU A 8 -11.86 2.71 -17.41
CA LEU A 8 -11.11 1.50 -17.69
C LEU A 8 -9.97 1.75 -18.70
N SER A 9 -10.26 2.45 -19.80
CA SER A 9 -9.26 2.80 -20.82
C SER A 9 -8.08 3.55 -20.21
N ARG A 10 -8.31 4.52 -19.31
CA ARG A 10 -7.23 5.26 -18.63
C ARG A 10 -6.41 4.37 -17.71
N MET A 11 -7.05 3.44 -17.00
CA MET A 11 -6.34 2.47 -16.15
C MET A 11 -5.44 1.57 -16.99
N LEU A 12 -5.94 1.08 -18.14
CA LEU A 12 -5.18 0.25 -19.07
C LEU A 12 -4.05 1.02 -19.76
N GLN A 13 -4.27 2.27 -20.17
CA GLN A 13 -3.22 3.13 -20.73
C GLN A 13 -2.05 3.32 -19.76
N GLY A 14 -2.33 3.47 -18.47
CA GLY A 14 -1.30 3.44 -17.43
C GLY A 14 -0.54 2.10 -17.41
N ALA A 15 -1.25 0.98 -17.52
CA ALA A 15 -0.67 -0.37 -17.46
C ALA A 15 0.17 -0.71 -18.70
N ALA A 16 -0.12 -0.04 -19.83
CA ALA A 16 0.57 -0.18 -21.11
C ALA A 16 1.84 0.68 -21.26
N GLY A 17 2.29 1.37 -20.19
CA GLY A 17 3.49 2.23 -20.19
C GLY A 17 4.80 1.53 -20.63
N PRO A 18 5.91 2.30 -20.78
CA PRO A 18 7.14 1.83 -21.41
C PRO A 18 7.74 0.65 -20.61
N ALA A 19 7.64 -0.53 -21.20
CA ALA A 19 7.96 -1.85 -20.64
C ALA A 19 7.15 -2.25 -19.40
N ARG A 20 6.01 -2.93 -19.64
CA ARG A 20 5.27 -3.69 -18.62
C ARG A 20 6.22 -4.63 -17.87
N VAL A 21 6.25 -4.53 -16.55
CA VAL A 21 7.06 -5.43 -15.72
C VAL A 21 6.40 -6.80 -15.71
N LYS A 22 7.14 -7.82 -16.13
CA LYS A 22 6.65 -9.20 -16.06
C LYS A 22 6.68 -9.67 -14.60
N PRO A 23 5.57 -10.22 -14.06
CA PRO A 23 5.60 -10.91 -12.79
C PRO A 23 6.64 -12.03 -12.81
N GLN A 24 7.29 -12.28 -11.68
CA GLN A 24 8.33 -13.31 -11.58
C GLN A 24 7.89 -14.42 -10.64
N VAL A 25 8.21 -15.66 -11.00
CA VAL A 25 8.08 -16.82 -10.10
C VAL A 25 9.21 -16.75 -9.10
N LEU A 26 8.88 -16.42 -7.85
CA LEU A 26 9.84 -16.32 -6.76
C LEU A 26 9.41 -17.23 -5.62
N PRO A 27 10.35 -17.88 -4.90
CA PRO A 27 10.03 -18.49 -3.63
C PRO A 27 9.57 -17.38 -2.69
N ARG A 28 8.32 -17.47 -2.22
CA ARG A 28 7.73 -16.52 -1.27
C ARG A 28 6.93 -17.30 -0.24
N SER A 29 6.95 -16.84 1.00
CA SER A 29 6.11 -17.40 2.05
C SER A 29 4.64 -17.15 1.75
N LYS A 30 3.75 -18.05 2.21
CA LYS A 30 2.33 -17.73 2.25
C LYS A 30 2.10 -16.65 3.30
N LEU A 31 1.24 -15.70 2.99
CA LEU A 31 0.83 -14.72 3.98
C LEU A 31 -0.09 -15.36 5.01
N GLU A 32 0.02 -14.91 6.25
CA GLU A 32 -1.00 -15.15 7.26
C GLU A 32 -2.33 -14.50 6.80
N ASN A 33 -3.45 -15.20 6.99
CA ASN A 33 -4.72 -14.82 6.39
C ASN A 33 -5.29 -13.52 6.99
N ASP A 34 -5.31 -13.39 8.31
CA ASP A 34 -5.85 -12.20 8.98
C ASP A 34 -5.02 -10.96 8.63
N PHE A 35 -3.69 -11.13 8.53
CA PHE A 35 -2.78 -10.09 8.09
C PHE A 35 -3.01 -9.68 6.63
N ALA A 36 -3.13 -10.64 5.71
CA ALA A 36 -3.40 -10.33 4.31
C ALA A 36 -4.75 -9.61 4.13
N VAL A 37 -5.78 -10.05 4.87
CA VAL A 37 -7.10 -9.40 4.89
C VAL A 37 -7.01 -7.98 5.46
N LEU A 38 -6.26 -7.78 6.56
CA LEU A 38 -6.01 -6.46 7.15
C LEU A 38 -5.45 -5.51 6.10
N LEU A 39 -4.33 -5.85 5.44
CA LEU A 39 -3.65 -4.96 4.50
C LEU A 39 -4.59 -4.50 3.36
N MET A 40 -5.37 -5.43 2.80
CA MET A 40 -6.34 -5.13 1.73
C MET A 40 -7.51 -4.28 2.24
N ARG A 41 -8.06 -4.63 3.41
CA ARG A 41 -9.22 -3.93 3.98
C ARG A 41 -8.86 -2.52 4.42
N THR A 42 -7.73 -2.35 5.10
CA THR A 42 -7.24 -1.02 5.53
C THR A 42 -7.04 -0.10 4.34
N THR A 43 -6.42 -0.59 3.25
CA THR A 43 -6.24 0.20 2.02
C THR A 43 -7.57 0.65 1.42
N TYR A 44 -8.57 -0.23 1.42
CA TYR A 44 -9.91 0.06 0.92
C TYR A 44 -10.63 1.07 1.80
N SER A 45 -10.70 0.82 3.11
CA SER A 45 -11.38 1.66 4.09
C SER A 45 -10.80 3.06 4.11
N VAL A 46 -9.48 3.21 4.03
CA VAL A 46 -8.86 4.53 3.97
C VAL A 46 -9.20 5.26 2.67
N ALA A 47 -9.36 4.56 1.54
CA ALA A 47 -9.79 5.21 0.30
C ALA A 47 -11.23 5.75 0.40
N ASP A 48 -12.12 5.00 1.05
CA ASP A 48 -13.50 5.36 1.36
C ASP A 48 -13.55 6.58 2.31
N GLU A 49 -12.85 6.51 3.45
CA GLU A 49 -12.75 7.59 4.46
C GLU A 49 -12.17 8.93 3.98
N LEU A 50 -11.56 8.95 2.79
CA LEU A 50 -11.06 10.19 2.19
C LEU A 50 -12.14 10.91 1.36
N ASP A 51 -13.33 10.31 1.17
CA ASP A 51 -14.52 10.89 0.56
C ASP A 51 -14.21 11.64 -0.75
N TYR A 52 -13.35 11.09 -1.61
CA TYR A 52 -12.94 11.76 -2.85
C TYR A 52 -13.58 11.15 -4.10
N TYR A 53 -14.24 10.00 -3.97
CA TYR A 53 -14.80 9.26 -5.09
C TYR A 53 -15.97 8.36 -4.65
N PRO A 54 -17.05 8.23 -5.43
CA PRO A 54 -18.16 7.32 -5.10
C PRO A 54 -17.70 5.86 -5.08
N MET A 55 -17.94 5.13 -3.99
CA MET A 55 -17.44 3.76 -3.82
C MET A 55 -18.16 2.75 -4.71
N ASP A 56 -19.41 3.00 -5.10
CA ASP A 56 -20.12 2.20 -6.11
C ASP A 56 -19.34 2.16 -7.44
N LYS A 57 -18.82 3.32 -7.85
CA LYS A 57 -18.04 3.46 -9.09
C LYS A 57 -16.62 2.94 -8.90
N PHE A 58 -16.02 3.19 -7.74
CA PHE A 58 -14.71 2.62 -7.40
C PHE A 58 -14.72 1.09 -7.50
N GLN A 59 -15.73 0.43 -6.91
CA GLN A 59 -15.88 -1.02 -6.93
C GLN A 59 -16.07 -1.54 -8.36
N GLN A 60 -16.89 -0.86 -9.17
CA GLN A 60 -17.08 -1.18 -10.59
C GLN A 60 -15.76 -1.07 -11.37
N ASP A 61 -15.04 0.04 -11.21
CA ASP A 61 -13.78 0.30 -11.92
C ASP A 61 -12.70 -0.72 -11.52
N GLN A 62 -12.57 -0.99 -10.23
CA GLN A 62 -11.66 -2.01 -9.71
C GLN A 62 -11.99 -3.41 -10.27
N PHE A 63 -13.28 -3.76 -10.34
CA PHE A 63 -13.72 -5.05 -10.87
C PHE A 63 -13.39 -5.21 -12.35
N LEU A 64 -13.72 -4.20 -13.16
CA LEU A 64 -13.42 -4.22 -14.60
C LEU A 64 -11.90 -4.26 -14.85
N PHE A 65 -11.14 -3.44 -14.13
CA PHE A 65 -9.68 -3.44 -14.26
C PHE A 65 -9.05 -4.76 -13.84
N ARG A 66 -9.56 -5.38 -12.76
CA ARG A 66 -9.14 -6.72 -12.34
C ARG A 66 -9.37 -7.75 -13.44
N GLN A 67 -10.54 -7.73 -14.09
CA GLN A 67 -10.86 -8.71 -15.14
C GLN A 67 -9.90 -8.60 -16.31
N ASP A 68 -9.65 -7.38 -16.78
CA ASP A 68 -8.77 -7.14 -17.93
C ASP A 68 -7.31 -7.47 -17.63
N GLU A 69 -6.82 -7.16 -16.42
CA GLU A 69 -5.43 -7.43 -16.05
C GLU A 69 -5.17 -8.91 -15.69
N TRP A 70 -6.20 -9.67 -15.31
CA TRP A 70 -6.05 -11.01 -14.78
C TRP A 70 -5.42 -11.99 -15.77
N GLU A 71 -5.91 -12.02 -17.02
CA GLU A 71 -5.45 -12.98 -18.03
C GLU A 71 -3.95 -12.79 -18.34
N LEU A 72 -3.52 -11.54 -18.52
CA LEU A 72 -2.11 -11.21 -18.74
C LEU A 72 -1.23 -11.56 -17.52
N TYR A 73 -1.75 -11.41 -16.30
CA TYR A 73 -1.02 -11.75 -15.09
C TYR A 73 -0.84 -13.27 -14.92
N ARG A 74 -1.92 -14.05 -15.09
CA ARG A 74 -1.87 -15.52 -14.93
C ARG A 74 -1.07 -16.23 -16.02
N GLU A 75 -0.97 -15.66 -17.23
CA GLU A 75 -0.09 -16.18 -18.28
C GLU A 75 1.37 -16.18 -17.83
N ALA A 76 1.80 -15.16 -17.09
CA ALA A 76 3.16 -15.05 -16.57
C ALA A 76 3.41 -15.91 -15.32
N LEU A 77 2.36 -16.25 -14.55
CA LEU A 77 2.45 -17.06 -13.34
C LEU A 77 1.46 -18.24 -13.38
N PRO A 78 1.77 -19.30 -14.15
CA PRO A 78 0.91 -20.47 -14.22
C PRO A 78 0.66 -21.08 -12.83
N GLY A 79 -0.60 -21.32 -12.49
CA GLY A 79 -1.00 -21.91 -11.20
C GLY A 79 -1.42 -20.90 -10.13
N VAL A 80 -1.30 -19.59 -10.38
CA VAL A 80 -1.92 -18.59 -9.49
C VAL A 80 -3.45 -18.75 -9.51
N GLN A 81 -4.05 -18.84 -8.32
CA GLN A 81 -5.49 -19.00 -8.17
C GLN A 81 -6.14 -17.70 -7.72
N GLN A 82 -7.23 -17.32 -8.40
CA GLN A 82 -7.95 -16.10 -8.07
C GLN A 82 -8.68 -16.28 -6.72
N GLY A 83 -8.59 -15.27 -5.86
CA GLY A 83 -9.29 -15.22 -4.57
C GLY A 83 -8.48 -15.76 -3.38
N PHE A 84 -7.37 -16.45 -3.61
CA PHE A 84 -6.53 -16.99 -2.54
C PHE A 84 -5.57 -15.93 -2.01
N LEU A 85 -6.06 -15.09 -1.09
CA LEU A 85 -5.32 -13.91 -0.61
C LEU A 85 -4.03 -14.24 0.14
N THR A 86 -3.90 -15.44 0.71
CA THR A 86 -2.68 -15.92 1.35
C THR A 86 -1.59 -16.32 0.36
N GLU A 87 -1.92 -16.54 -0.91
CA GLU A 87 -0.93 -16.82 -1.94
C GLU A 87 -0.26 -15.52 -2.37
N PRO A 88 1.07 -15.39 -2.20
CA PRO A 88 1.77 -14.13 -2.42
C PRO A 88 1.64 -13.64 -3.87
N ALA A 89 1.55 -14.54 -4.84
CA ALA A 89 1.30 -14.18 -6.24
C ALA A 89 -0.07 -13.53 -6.46
N TYR A 90 -1.12 -14.01 -5.79
CA TYR A 90 -2.45 -13.40 -5.91
C TYR A 90 -2.55 -12.12 -5.08
N PHE A 91 -1.94 -12.09 -3.89
CA PHE A 91 -1.84 -10.88 -3.06
C PHE A 91 -1.17 -9.71 -3.81
N ASP A 92 -0.03 -9.97 -4.45
CA ASP A 92 0.70 -8.99 -5.27
C ASP A 92 -0.23 -8.42 -6.37
N PHE A 93 -0.95 -9.30 -7.06
CA PHE A 93 -1.87 -8.91 -8.13
C PHE A 93 -3.03 -8.06 -7.63
N ILE A 94 -3.76 -8.53 -6.61
CA ILE A 94 -4.96 -7.84 -6.18
C ILE A 94 -4.64 -6.52 -5.48
N SER A 95 -3.51 -6.43 -4.78
CA SER A 95 -3.04 -5.17 -4.20
C SER A 95 -2.59 -4.18 -5.28
N PHE A 96 -1.94 -4.62 -6.37
CA PHE A 96 -1.71 -3.78 -7.55
C PHE A 96 -3.02 -3.19 -8.10
N VAL A 97 -4.02 -4.04 -8.35
CA VAL A 97 -5.32 -3.62 -8.89
C VAL A 97 -5.94 -2.55 -7.99
N GLN A 98 -5.94 -2.77 -6.68
CA GLN A 98 -6.49 -1.83 -5.71
C GLN A 98 -5.75 -0.49 -5.73
N TYR A 99 -4.41 -0.48 -5.61
CA TYR A 99 -3.61 0.74 -5.60
C TYR A 99 -3.65 1.50 -6.93
N ALA A 100 -3.67 0.81 -8.07
CA ALA A 100 -3.81 1.43 -9.38
C ALA A 100 -5.20 2.07 -9.56
N THR A 101 -6.24 1.45 -9.00
CA THR A 101 -7.59 2.04 -8.96
C THR A 101 -7.59 3.31 -8.13
N ILE A 102 -7.08 3.25 -6.90
CA ILE A 102 -6.96 4.42 -6.01
C ILE A 102 -6.19 5.55 -6.68
N ALA A 103 -5.02 5.26 -7.25
CA ALA A 103 -4.19 6.26 -7.91
C ALA A 103 -4.89 6.87 -9.14
N THR A 104 -5.71 6.10 -9.84
CA THR A 104 -6.46 6.59 -11.01
C THR A 104 -7.63 7.47 -10.58
N THR A 105 -8.41 7.05 -9.58
CA THR A 105 -9.56 7.82 -9.09
C THR A 105 -9.12 9.11 -8.39
N MET A 106 -7.96 9.11 -7.73
CA MET A 106 -7.36 10.33 -7.14
C MET A 106 -6.90 11.38 -8.15
N LYS A 107 -6.83 11.07 -9.46
CA LYS A 107 -6.54 12.06 -10.51
C LYS A 107 -7.78 12.88 -10.90
N GLU A 108 -8.97 12.41 -10.55
CA GLU A 108 -10.24 13.11 -10.76
C GLU A 108 -11.10 13.12 -9.48
N PRO A 109 -10.55 13.66 -8.38
CA PRO A 109 -11.25 13.67 -7.10
C PRO A 109 -12.45 14.61 -7.14
N LYS A 110 -13.42 14.36 -6.26
CA LYS A 110 -14.63 15.16 -6.12
C LYS A 110 -14.76 15.67 -4.70
N MET A 111 -15.23 16.91 -4.58
CA MET A 111 -15.62 17.49 -3.28
C MET A 111 -17.05 17.12 -2.87
N ILE A 112 -17.96 16.99 -3.84
CA ILE A 112 -19.37 16.66 -3.62
C ILE A 112 -19.80 15.68 -4.70
N PHE A 113 -20.48 14.60 -4.32
CA PHE A 113 -20.98 13.60 -5.26
C PHE A 113 -22.13 12.77 -4.70
N ASP A 114 -22.91 12.19 -5.61
CA ASP A 114 -23.89 11.16 -5.27
C ASP A 114 -23.21 9.79 -5.22
N GLU A 115 -23.50 9.06 -4.16
CA GLU A 115 -23.04 7.70 -3.91
C GLU A 115 -24.22 6.76 -3.70
N LEU A 116 -24.21 5.64 -4.41
CA LEU A 116 -25.18 4.57 -4.25
C LEU A 116 -24.80 3.71 -3.04
N ILE A 117 -25.66 3.67 -2.01
CA ILE A 117 -25.38 2.95 -0.75
C ILE A 117 -26.04 1.57 -0.67
N ASP A 118 -26.97 1.26 -1.58
CA ASP A 118 -27.63 -0.04 -1.62
C ASP A 118 -28.01 -0.47 -3.05
N ALA A 119 -28.42 -1.74 -3.19
CA ALA A 119 -28.86 -2.30 -4.46
C ALA A 119 -30.26 -1.82 -4.90
N ASN A 120 -30.99 -1.09 -4.06
CA ASN A 120 -32.34 -0.60 -4.35
C ASN A 120 -32.33 0.73 -5.09
N GLY A 121 -31.16 1.32 -5.33
CA GLY A 121 -31.03 2.63 -5.97
C GLY A 121 -30.91 3.80 -4.98
N THR A 122 -30.83 3.55 -3.67
CA THR A 122 -30.73 4.61 -2.68
C THR A 122 -29.39 5.31 -2.79
N SER A 123 -29.42 6.63 -3.04
CA SER A 123 -28.21 7.45 -3.14
C SER A 123 -28.17 8.49 -2.02
N ILE A 124 -26.96 8.77 -1.52
CA ILE A 124 -26.70 9.88 -0.60
C ILE A 124 -25.76 10.89 -1.26
N VAL A 125 -25.84 12.14 -0.82
CA VAL A 125 -24.87 13.17 -1.20
C VAL A 125 -23.73 13.12 -0.19
N VAL A 126 -22.54 12.78 -0.64
CA VAL A 126 -21.30 12.82 0.15
C VAL A 126 -20.61 14.15 -0.10
N THR A 127 -20.13 14.77 0.97
CA THR A 127 -19.32 16.00 0.93
C THR A 127 -18.00 15.75 1.62
N ARG A 128 -16.91 15.85 0.87
CA ARG A 128 -15.57 15.65 1.40
C ARG A 128 -15.25 16.65 2.50
N PRO A 129 -14.65 16.24 3.63
CA PRO A 129 -14.31 17.14 4.72
C PRO A 129 -13.40 18.31 4.26
N PRO A 130 -13.60 19.55 4.76
CA PRO A 130 -12.83 20.72 4.34
C PRO A 130 -11.31 20.60 4.54
N GLU A 131 -10.87 19.86 5.56
CA GLU A 131 -9.46 19.59 5.83
C GLU A 131 -8.79 18.69 4.77
N LEU A 132 -9.60 18.01 3.95
CA LEU A 132 -9.18 17.21 2.80
C LEU A 132 -9.44 17.91 1.46
N ALA A 133 -9.71 19.22 1.47
CA ALA A 133 -10.05 19.96 0.25
C ALA A 133 -8.90 20.04 -0.78
N ASN A 134 -7.64 19.92 -0.33
CA ASN A 134 -6.49 19.94 -1.23
C ASN A 134 -6.23 18.55 -1.85
N ASP A 135 -6.66 18.39 -3.10
CA ASP A 135 -6.51 17.16 -3.88
C ASP A 135 -5.07 16.64 -3.95
N ALA A 136 -4.09 17.54 -4.01
CA ALA A 136 -2.67 17.15 -4.12
C ALA A 136 -2.18 16.40 -2.88
N LEU A 137 -2.89 16.50 -1.75
CA LEU A 137 -2.53 15.82 -0.50
C LEU A 137 -3.17 14.44 -0.35
N LEU A 138 -4.16 14.06 -1.17
CA LEU A 138 -4.86 12.78 -1.01
C LEU A 138 -3.93 11.55 -1.02
N PRO A 139 -2.93 11.45 -1.93
CA PRO A 139 -2.02 10.30 -1.94
C PRO A 139 -1.20 10.19 -0.63
N MET A 140 -0.76 11.32 -0.11
CA MET A 140 -0.04 11.41 1.16
C MET A 140 -0.96 11.01 2.32
N ARG A 141 -2.18 11.58 2.40
CA ARG A 141 -3.15 11.27 3.45
C ARG A 141 -3.56 9.79 3.48
N HIS A 142 -3.72 9.19 2.31
CA HIS A 142 -3.99 7.76 2.20
C HIS A 142 -2.84 6.94 2.77
N SER A 143 -1.61 7.25 2.36
CA SER A 143 -0.41 6.53 2.85
C SER A 143 -0.23 6.67 4.36
N GLU A 144 -0.44 7.87 4.91
CA GLU A 144 -0.40 8.15 6.35
C GLU A 144 -1.41 7.28 7.11
N ARG A 145 -2.69 7.35 6.74
CA ARG A 145 -3.77 6.62 7.43
C ARG A 145 -3.63 5.11 7.31
N VAL A 146 -3.17 4.59 6.17
CA VAL A 146 -2.88 3.15 6.02
C VAL A 146 -1.78 2.72 6.97
N GLY A 147 -0.66 3.47 7.03
CA GLY A 147 0.44 3.18 7.94
C GLY A 147 0.03 3.20 9.40
N GLU A 148 -0.74 4.21 9.80
CA GLU A 148 -1.27 4.38 11.16
C GLU A 148 -2.21 3.24 11.56
N ALA A 149 -3.13 2.84 10.68
CA ALA A 149 -4.06 1.75 10.93
C ALA A 149 -3.37 0.39 11.04
N VAL A 150 -2.39 0.09 10.18
CA VAL A 150 -1.61 -1.15 10.27
C VAL A 150 -0.78 -1.17 11.56
N LEU A 151 -0.16 -0.04 11.93
CA LEU A 151 0.60 0.06 13.18
C LEU A 151 -0.30 -0.14 14.41
N ALA A 152 -1.50 0.44 14.42
CA ALA A 152 -2.47 0.25 15.49
C ALA A 152 -2.90 -1.22 15.63
N TRP A 153 -3.13 -1.91 14.52
CA TRP A 153 -3.41 -3.35 14.54
C TRP A 153 -2.23 -4.17 15.11
N MET A 154 -0.98 -3.80 14.78
CA MET A 154 0.19 -4.46 15.35
C MET A 154 0.29 -4.28 16.86
N ASP A 155 -0.05 -3.08 17.36
CA ASP A 155 -0.07 -2.78 18.79
C ASP A 155 -1.07 -3.66 19.56
N ASP A 156 -2.26 -3.85 18.98
CA ASP A 156 -3.34 -4.68 19.54
C ASP A 156 -3.00 -6.19 19.49
N ARG A 157 -2.53 -6.67 18.33
CA ARG A 157 -2.32 -8.11 18.08
C ARG A 157 -1.01 -8.66 18.66
N TYR A 158 0.07 -7.87 18.63
CA TYR A 158 1.44 -8.32 18.96
C TYR A 158 1.99 -7.71 20.24
N ASN A 159 1.21 -7.70 21.32
CA ASN A 159 1.58 -7.09 22.61
C ASN A 159 3.01 -7.36 23.13
N LYS A 160 3.63 -8.51 22.81
CA LYS A 160 4.99 -8.88 23.23
C LYS A 160 6.10 -8.40 22.28
N ILE A 161 5.83 -8.31 20.99
CA ILE A 161 6.83 -8.01 19.95
C ILE A 161 6.53 -6.73 19.17
N ARG A 162 5.52 -5.96 19.61
CA ARG A 162 5.16 -4.67 19.03
C ARG A 162 6.31 -3.67 19.06
N PRO A 163 6.40 -2.76 18.08
CA PRO A 163 7.26 -1.60 18.20
C PRO A 163 6.87 -0.78 19.43
N LYS A 164 7.87 -0.31 20.19
CA LYS A 164 7.64 0.56 21.34
C LYS A 164 8.15 1.96 21.01
N VAL A 165 7.32 2.97 21.27
CA VAL A 165 7.78 4.35 21.25
C VAL A 165 8.76 4.53 22.41
N PRO A 166 10.01 4.92 22.16
CA PRO A 166 11.00 5.01 23.22
C PRO A 166 10.75 6.23 24.10
N SER A 167 10.94 6.07 25.41
CA SER A 167 10.88 7.19 26.37
C SER A 167 12.08 8.13 26.27
N VAL A 168 13.23 7.59 25.84
CA VAL A 168 14.44 8.35 25.52
C VAL A 168 14.77 8.09 24.06
N LEU A 169 14.66 9.14 23.25
CA LEU A 169 14.83 9.05 21.81
C LEU A 169 16.32 8.88 21.48
N THR A 170 16.69 7.70 20.97
CA THR A 170 18.06 7.37 20.53
C THR A 170 18.00 6.60 19.22
N ALA A 171 19.04 6.71 18.40
CA ALA A 171 19.12 5.96 17.14
C ALA A 171 19.03 4.44 17.33
N ALA A 172 19.54 3.91 18.45
CA ALA A 172 19.41 2.49 18.76
C ALA A 172 17.94 2.11 19.07
N ALA A 173 17.27 2.86 19.94
CA ALA A 173 15.89 2.54 20.33
C ALA A 173 14.89 2.67 19.16
N VAL A 174 15.12 3.65 18.26
CA VAL A 174 14.34 3.80 17.03
C VAL A 174 14.55 2.59 16.11
N ARG A 175 15.80 2.14 15.93
CA ARG A 175 16.10 0.94 15.13
C ARG A 175 15.44 -0.31 15.70
N ASP A 176 15.42 -0.47 17.02
CA ASP A 176 14.75 -1.61 17.67
C ASP A 176 13.25 -1.64 17.35
N GLY A 177 12.58 -0.48 17.35
CA GLY A 177 11.18 -0.38 16.94
C GLY A 177 10.94 -0.65 15.46
N VAL A 178 11.81 -0.14 14.58
CA VAL A 178 11.74 -0.46 13.14
C VAL A 178 11.94 -1.96 12.92
N GLN A 179 12.91 -2.58 13.60
CA GLN A 179 13.15 -4.02 13.51
C GLN A 179 11.95 -4.83 14.01
N ALA A 180 11.27 -4.38 15.07
CA ALA A 180 10.06 -5.03 15.57
C ALA A 180 8.94 -5.04 14.51
N ILE A 181 8.74 -3.94 13.78
CA ILE A 181 7.79 -3.89 12.65
C ILE A 181 8.17 -4.91 11.58
N LEU A 182 9.44 -4.92 11.15
CA LEU A 182 9.92 -5.84 10.12
C LEU A 182 9.76 -7.31 10.52
N ASN A 183 10.07 -7.64 11.78
CA ASN A 183 9.87 -8.99 12.31
C ASN A 183 8.40 -9.42 12.25
N ILE A 184 7.45 -8.51 12.53
CA ILE A 184 6.01 -8.81 12.43
C ILE A 184 5.63 -9.09 10.97
N TYR A 185 6.10 -8.28 10.02
CA TYR A 185 5.85 -8.54 8.60
C TYR A 185 6.44 -9.88 8.14
N GLU A 186 7.66 -10.23 8.57
CA GLU A 186 8.30 -11.51 8.27
C GLU A 186 7.53 -12.71 8.84
N ILE A 187 7.13 -12.65 10.11
CA ILE A 187 6.36 -13.72 10.78
C ILE A 187 5.02 -13.95 10.07
N ASN A 188 4.41 -12.91 9.51
CA ASN A 188 3.17 -13.02 8.73
C ASN A 188 3.42 -13.36 7.26
N GLY A 189 4.64 -13.70 6.87
CA GLY A 189 4.98 -14.19 5.53
C GLY A 189 4.98 -13.12 4.44
N TYR A 190 5.04 -11.82 4.79
CA TYR A 190 5.01 -10.74 3.80
C TYR A 190 6.30 -10.65 2.98
N MET A 191 7.44 -11.00 3.56
CA MET A 191 8.73 -11.10 2.86
C MET A 191 9.47 -12.35 3.35
N LEU A 192 10.48 -12.80 2.60
CA LEU A 192 11.32 -13.91 3.05
C LEU A 192 12.26 -13.50 4.18
N LEU A 193 12.82 -12.30 4.08
CA LEU A 193 13.79 -11.75 4.99
C LEU A 193 13.78 -10.22 4.85
N SER A 194 14.04 -9.53 5.94
CA SER A 194 14.41 -8.12 5.95
C SER A 194 15.83 -7.92 6.51
N LYS A 195 16.46 -6.84 6.09
CA LYS A 195 17.72 -6.35 6.65
C LYS A 195 17.57 -4.88 6.99
N LEU A 196 17.96 -4.52 8.21
CA LEU A 196 17.98 -3.14 8.70
C LEU A 196 19.43 -2.68 8.88
N GLU A 197 19.80 -1.59 8.23
CA GLU A 197 21.14 -1.00 8.29
C GLU A 197 21.04 0.48 8.69
N PRO A 198 21.88 0.96 9.63
CA PRO A 198 21.94 2.39 9.92
C PRO A 198 22.52 3.18 8.74
N THR A 199 22.02 4.38 8.51
CA THR A 199 22.68 5.40 7.67
C THR A 199 23.25 6.52 8.56
N SER A 200 23.83 7.56 7.97
CA SER A 200 24.32 8.72 8.71
C SER A 200 23.22 9.43 9.51
N HIS A 201 22.02 9.51 8.94
CA HIS A 201 20.89 10.25 9.52
C HIS A 201 19.58 9.47 9.36
N GLY A 202 19.63 8.15 9.51
CA GLY A 202 18.53 7.32 9.06
C GLY A 202 18.73 5.83 9.20
N VAL A 203 17.87 5.10 8.48
CA VAL A 203 17.95 3.65 8.31
C VAL A 203 17.65 3.26 6.87
N LYS A 204 18.34 2.23 6.39
CA LYS A 204 18.03 1.52 5.15
C LYS A 204 17.42 0.17 5.51
N ILE A 205 16.25 -0.10 4.94
CA ILE A 205 15.55 -1.38 5.01
C ILE A 205 15.69 -2.05 3.65
N THR A 206 16.08 -3.32 3.63
CA THR A 206 16.05 -4.16 2.43
C THR A 206 15.12 -5.34 2.67
N LEU A 207 14.14 -5.53 1.79
CA LEU A 207 13.20 -6.64 1.81
C LEU A 207 13.55 -7.61 0.69
N VAL A 208 13.65 -8.90 1.01
CA VAL A 208 13.90 -9.95 0.03
C VAL A 208 12.58 -10.59 -0.39
N ALA A 209 12.26 -10.49 -1.67
CA ALA A 209 11.06 -11.04 -2.31
C ALA A 209 9.75 -10.72 -1.55
N PRO A 210 9.43 -9.44 -1.30
CA PRO A 210 8.17 -9.09 -0.64
C PRO A 210 6.96 -9.51 -1.48
N ALA A 211 5.83 -9.69 -0.80
CA ALA A 211 4.54 -10.06 -1.38
C ALA A 211 4.00 -9.01 -2.37
N THR A 212 4.57 -7.80 -2.37
CA THR A 212 4.19 -6.67 -3.22
C THR A 212 5.26 -6.30 -4.25
N LEU A 213 6.28 -7.13 -4.47
CA LEU A 213 7.41 -6.79 -5.35
C LEU A 213 6.97 -6.38 -6.77
N TRP A 214 6.09 -7.15 -7.40
CA TRP A 214 5.64 -6.85 -8.76
C TRP A 214 4.73 -5.63 -8.80
N SER A 215 3.78 -5.54 -7.87
CA SER A 215 2.86 -4.41 -7.77
C SER A 215 3.61 -3.10 -7.55
N GLN A 216 4.59 -3.04 -6.65
CA GLN A 216 5.42 -1.86 -6.46
C GLN A 216 6.17 -1.48 -7.75
N SER A 217 6.71 -2.47 -8.47
CA SER A 217 7.40 -2.23 -9.75
C SER A 217 6.46 -1.67 -10.82
N MET A 218 5.26 -2.23 -10.94
CA MET A 218 4.24 -1.77 -11.88
C MET A 218 3.73 -0.36 -11.54
N LEU A 219 3.43 -0.09 -10.27
CA LEU A 219 2.96 1.22 -9.80
C LEU A 219 4.03 2.29 -9.98
N ARG A 220 5.32 1.95 -9.76
CA ARG A 220 6.45 2.84 -10.05
C ARG A 220 6.53 3.20 -11.53
N ASN A 221 6.40 2.22 -12.44
CA ASN A 221 6.38 2.48 -13.88
C ASN A 221 5.19 3.36 -14.31
N ARG A 222 4.05 3.20 -13.63
CA ARG A 222 2.84 4.01 -13.82
C ARG A 222 2.92 5.40 -13.19
N ARG A 223 3.92 5.66 -12.34
CA ARG A 223 4.02 6.84 -11.47
C ARG A 223 2.76 7.02 -10.60
N ASP A 224 2.21 5.88 -10.15
CA ASP A 224 1.05 5.81 -9.28
C ASP A 224 1.48 5.69 -7.81
N LEU A 225 0.49 5.63 -6.92
CA LEU A 225 0.68 5.49 -5.47
C LEU A 225 1.50 4.22 -5.13
N PRO A 226 2.57 4.31 -4.31
CA PRO A 226 3.35 3.14 -3.93
C PRO A 226 2.55 2.12 -3.11
N ASN A 227 2.78 0.82 -3.33
CA ASN A 227 2.21 -0.30 -2.55
C ASN A 227 3.23 -0.86 -1.54
N ASP A 228 3.70 0.00 -0.65
CA ASP A 228 4.77 -0.22 0.33
C ASP A 228 4.24 -0.19 1.78
N PHE A 229 3.37 -1.15 2.13
CA PHE A 229 2.72 -1.23 3.44
C PHE A 229 3.69 -1.05 4.61
N GLU A 230 4.80 -1.78 4.57
CA GLU A 230 5.88 -1.74 5.54
C GLU A 230 6.49 -0.35 5.68
N ALA A 231 6.70 0.37 4.58
CA ALA A 231 7.26 1.71 4.62
C ALA A 231 6.27 2.69 5.22
N LYS A 232 4.98 2.59 4.87
CA LYS A 232 3.91 3.39 5.50
C LYS A 232 3.85 3.14 7.01
N THR A 233 3.92 1.90 7.46
CA THR A 233 3.92 1.54 8.88
C THR A 233 5.16 2.07 9.61
N VAL A 234 6.35 2.00 8.99
CA VAL A 234 7.57 2.58 9.56
C VAL A 234 7.46 4.11 9.66
N VAL A 235 6.94 4.80 8.63
CA VAL A 235 6.69 6.25 8.69
C VAL A 235 5.74 6.60 9.84
N ALA A 236 4.65 5.85 10.01
CA ALA A 236 3.71 6.05 11.11
C ALA A 236 4.38 5.87 12.48
N TYR A 237 5.25 4.88 12.63
CA TYR A 237 6.00 4.65 13.87
C TYR A 237 7.01 5.78 14.16
N LEU A 238 7.77 6.21 13.15
CA LEU A 238 8.72 7.31 13.29
C LEU A 238 8.01 8.61 13.68
N LYS A 239 6.82 8.87 13.10
CA LYS A 239 5.95 9.97 13.50
C LYS A 239 5.52 9.90 14.97
N GLN A 240 5.15 8.72 15.49
CA GLN A 240 4.85 8.53 16.92
C GLN A 240 6.07 8.76 17.83
N CYS A 241 7.28 8.53 17.31
CA CYS A 241 8.53 8.84 18.01
C CYS A 241 8.92 10.34 17.94
N GLY A 242 8.15 11.18 17.25
CA GLY A 242 8.50 12.58 17.01
C GLY A 242 9.61 12.78 15.97
N LEU A 243 9.89 11.76 15.15
CA LEU A 243 10.90 11.78 14.09
C LEU A 243 10.24 11.85 12.71
N PRO A 244 10.04 13.05 12.14
CA PRO A 244 9.64 13.15 10.74
C PRO A 244 10.76 12.60 9.86
N ALA A 245 10.41 11.67 8.97
CA ALA A 245 11.36 11.05 8.05
C ALA A 245 10.85 11.13 6.61
N THR A 246 11.78 11.32 5.68
CA THR A 246 11.53 11.14 4.25
C THR A 246 11.88 9.72 3.86
N VAL A 247 11.04 9.10 3.03
CA VAL A 247 11.29 7.75 2.49
C VAL A 247 11.63 7.83 1.00
N SER A 248 12.62 7.07 0.59
CA SER A 248 12.92 6.80 -0.82
C SER A 248 12.96 5.31 -1.08
N THR A 249 12.35 4.87 -2.18
CA THR A 249 12.22 3.45 -2.52
C THR A 249 12.99 3.13 -3.79
N ASN A 250 13.80 2.08 -3.73
CA ASN A 250 14.49 1.50 -4.87
C ASN A 250 14.10 0.03 -5.01
N ILE A 251 13.94 -0.46 -6.25
CA ILE A 251 13.63 -1.85 -6.53
C ILE A 251 14.80 -2.41 -7.34
N ALA A 252 15.48 -3.40 -6.79
CA ALA A 252 16.71 -3.96 -7.34
C ALA A 252 16.61 -5.49 -7.40
N GLY A 253 16.38 -6.02 -8.59
CA GLY A 253 16.14 -7.45 -8.79
C GLY A 253 14.91 -7.90 -8.01
N ASN A 254 15.11 -8.82 -7.05
CA ASN A 254 14.04 -9.35 -6.21
C ASN A 254 13.89 -8.62 -4.87
N ASN A 255 14.60 -7.52 -4.69
CA ASN A 255 14.62 -6.78 -3.45
C ASN A 255 13.91 -5.43 -3.60
N VAL A 256 13.24 -5.02 -2.53
CA VAL A 256 12.76 -3.65 -2.35
C VAL A 256 13.58 -3.01 -1.24
N GLU A 257 14.15 -1.85 -1.51
CA GLU A 257 14.97 -1.10 -0.58
C GLU A 257 14.27 0.21 -0.24
N HIS A 258 14.09 0.50 1.05
CA HIS A 258 13.59 1.78 1.53
C HIS A 258 14.68 2.46 2.34
N THR A 259 14.97 3.72 2.02
CA THR A 259 15.87 4.56 2.82
C THR A 259 15.04 5.63 3.51
N PHE A 260 15.06 5.62 4.84
CA PHE A 260 14.41 6.60 5.70
C PHE A 260 15.48 7.55 6.23
N GLU A 261 15.33 8.84 5.95
CA GLU A 261 16.24 9.89 6.40
C GLU A 261 15.46 10.86 7.28
N TRP A 262 16.00 11.21 8.45
CA TRP A 262 15.45 12.19 9.38
C TRP A 262 16.47 13.34 9.62
N PRO A 263 16.02 14.50 10.12
CA PRO A 263 16.91 15.61 10.42
C PRO A 263 18.05 15.23 11.38
N ALA A 264 19.29 15.63 11.03
CA ALA A 264 20.51 15.28 11.76
C ALA A 264 20.54 15.75 13.23
N ASN A 265 19.68 16.70 13.61
CA ASN A 265 19.65 17.32 14.93
C ASN A 265 18.66 16.67 15.91
N LEU A 266 17.97 15.60 15.52
CA LEU A 266 16.92 14.97 16.34
C LEU A 266 17.39 13.73 17.12
N LEU A 267 18.57 13.17 16.82
CA LEU A 267 19.14 11.97 17.44
C LEU A 267 20.62 12.10 17.77
#